data_AF-A0A949H1X6-F1
#
_entry.id   AF-A0A949H1X6-F1
#
_cell.length_a   1.000
_cell.length_b   1.000
_cell.length_c   1.000
_cell.angle_alpha   90.00
_cell.angle_beta   90.00
_cell.angle_gamma   90.00
#
_symmetry.space_group_name_H-M   'P 1'
#
loop_
_entity.id
_entity.type
_entity.pdbx_description
1 polymer ?
#
loop_
_entity_poly.entity_id
_entity_poly.type
_entity_poly.pdbx_seq_one_letter_code
_entity_poly.pdbx_strand_id
1 'polypeptide(L)'
;MAQKRTRGRLTSSAASPSSSAAAKKDPAVDPAFIAEWNALDKPTRRQIRRLVRIGRQQENAQDARLAVSFAAYQRSRPWYRFFWFWMIPLFVAGVIAGFALHPIIIGIVLAVCGNAVLVRRGFSKADWLNEPLLGD
;
A
#
# COMPACT_ATOMS: atom_id res chain seq x y z
N MET A 1 32.86 -35.58 -47.12
CA MET A 1 32.25 -34.42 -46.44
C MET A 1 30.78 -34.35 -46.81
N ALA A 2 29.87 -34.65 -45.87
CA ALA A 2 28.46 -34.22 -45.88
C ALA A 2 27.78 -34.82 -44.64
N GLN A 3 27.52 -33.97 -43.64
CA GLN A 3 27.08 -34.35 -42.30
C GLN A 3 25.55 -34.29 -42.19
N LYS A 4 24.99 -35.43 -41.75
CA LYS A 4 23.67 -35.71 -41.15
C LYS A 4 22.76 -34.50 -40.85
N ARG A 5 21.50 -34.57 -41.30
CA ARG A 5 20.35 -33.90 -40.65
C ARG A 5 19.24 -34.93 -40.37
N THR A 6 19.37 -35.64 -39.26
CA THR A 6 18.30 -36.40 -38.63
C THR A 6 17.33 -35.42 -37.95
N ARG A 7 16.07 -35.39 -38.40
CA ARG A 7 14.97 -34.65 -37.75
C ARG A 7 14.64 -35.32 -36.41
N GLY A 8 15.24 -34.81 -35.34
CA GLY A 8 14.90 -35.14 -33.97
C GLY A 8 13.59 -34.47 -33.55
N ARG A 9 12.60 -35.32 -33.26
CA ARG A 9 11.36 -35.02 -32.54
C ARG A 9 11.69 -34.37 -31.19
N LEU A 10 11.27 -33.12 -30.97
CA LEU A 10 11.27 -32.50 -29.65
C LEU A 10 9.85 -32.56 -29.09
N THR A 11 9.64 -33.57 -28.27
CA THR A 11 8.55 -33.71 -27.32
C THR A 11 8.63 -32.64 -26.23
N SER A 12 7.48 -32.42 -25.58
CA SER A 12 7.26 -31.71 -24.31
C SER A 12 7.52 -30.19 -24.32
N SER A 13 6.44 -29.45 -24.58
CA SER A 13 6.18 -28.16 -23.95
C SER A 13 6.15 -28.38 -22.43
N ALA A 14 7.29 -28.18 -21.79
CA ALA A 14 7.35 -27.98 -20.35
C ALA A 14 6.91 -26.54 -20.11
N ALA A 15 5.62 -26.35 -19.80
CA ALA A 15 5.14 -25.12 -19.22
C ALA A 15 5.90 -24.90 -17.91
N SER A 16 6.81 -23.92 -17.91
CA SER A 16 7.47 -23.45 -16.69
C SER A 16 6.37 -23.05 -15.69
N PRO A 17 6.32 -23.65 -14.50
CA PRO A 17 5.42 -23.16 -13.47
C PRO A 17 5.90 -21.77 -13.10
N SER A 18 5.02 -20.78 -13.24
CA SER A 18 5.19 -19.44 -12.70
C SER A 18 5.48 -19.58 -11.20
N SER A 19 6.76 -19.50 -10.88
CA SER A 19 7.27 -19.54 -9.52
C SER A 19 6.79 -18.30 -8.79
N SER A 20 6.12 -18.55 -7.67
CA SER A 20 5.97 -17.63 -6.54
C SER A 20 5.33 -16.27 -6.88
N ALA A 21 4.01 -16.27 -7.04
CA ALA A 21 3.25 -15.31 -6.24
C ALA A 21 3.54 -15.66 -4.78
N ALA A 22 4.65 -15.13 -4.24
CA ALA A 22 4.85 -15.07 -2.81
C ALA A 22 3.57 -14.47 -2.28
N ALA A 23 2.77 -15.29 -1.59
CA ALA A 23 1.64 -14.81 -0.84
C ALA A 23 2.23 -13.70 0.03
N LYS A 24 1.99 -12.45 -0.36
CA LYS A 24 2.17 -11.31 0.54
C LYS A 24 1.30 -11.69 1.70
N LYS A 25 1.94 -12.24 2.73
CA LYS A 25 1.34 -12.55 4.00
C LYS A 25 0.77 -11.21 4.39
N ASP A 26 -0.53 -10.99 4.16
CA ASP A 26 -1.20 -9.81 4.65
C ASP A 26 -0.79 -9.77 6.11
N PRO A 27 -0.04 -8.75 6.55
CA PRO A 27 0.53 -8.74 7.88
C PRO A 27 -0.66 -8.85 8.83
N ALA A 28 -0.87 -10.06 9.33
CA ALA A 28 -1.92 -10.35 10.28
C ALA A 28 -1.65 -9.38 11.42
N VAL A 29 -2.63 -8.52 11.69
CA VAL A 29 -2.51 -7.49 12.70
C VAL A 29 -2.13 -8.18 13.99
N ASP A 30 -0.91 -7.97 14.45
CA ASP A 30 -0.44 -8.56 15.70
C ASP A 30 -1.21 -7.89 16.86
N PRO A 31 -1.96 -8.63 17.69
CA PRO A 31 -2.59 -8.04 18.86
C PRO A 31 -1.57 -7.40 19.82
N ALA A 32 -0.32 -7.87 19.85
CA ALA A 32 0.76 -7.27 20.62
C ALA A 32 1.10 -5.84 20.15
N PHE A 33 1.01 -5.58 18.83
CA PHE A 33 1.21 -4.24 18.29
C PHE A 33 0.19 -3.23 18.84
N ILE A 34 -1.08 -3.61 19.03
CA ILE A 34 -2.10 -2.65 19.51
C ILE A 34 -1.78 -2.20 20.94
N ALA A 35 -1.32 -3.13 21.79
CA ALA A 35 -0.90 -2.82 23.14
C ALA A 35 0.33 -1.89 23.14
N GLU A 36 1.36 -2.23 22.38
CA GLU A 36 2.57 -1.42 22.22
C GLU A 36 2.25 -0.03 21.66
N TRP A 37 1.45 0.04 20.59
CA TRP A 37 1.00 1.29 19.98
C TRP A 37 0.23 2.17 20.95
N ASN A 38 -0.60 1.59 21.82
CA ASN A 38 -1.37 2.37 22.79
C ASN A 38 -0.52 2.84 23.98
N ALA A 39 0.52 2.08 24.33
CA ALA A 39 1.50 2.45 25.35
C ALA A 39 2.42 3.61 24.90
N LEU A 40 2.61 3.82 23.59
CA LEU A 40 3.40 4.95 23.08
C LEU A 40 2.82 6.32 23.47
N ASP A 41 3.74 7.25 23.71
CA ASP A 41 3.43 8.66 23.88
C ASP A 41 2.69 9.26 22.67
N LYS A 42 1.77 10.19 22.96
CA LYS A 42 0.99 10.91 21.94
C LYS A 42 1.86 11.61 20.87
N PRO A 43 2.95 12.33 21.19
CA PRO A 43 3.82 12.94 20.17
C PRO A 43 4.44 11.91 19.22
N THR A 44 5.00 10.83 19.76
CA THR A 44 5.66 9.77 18.96
C THR A 44 4.67 9.12 17.99
N ARG A 45 3.46 8.80 18.46
CA ARG A 45 2.38 8.30 17.58
C ARG A 45 2.03 9.26 16.46
N ARG A 46 2.00 10.58 16.72
CA ARG A 46 1.70 11.58 15.69
C ARG A 46 2.82 11.66 14.66
N GLN A 47 4.07 11.61 15.10
CA GLN A 47 5.24 11.61 14.22
C GLN A 47 5.23 10.40 13.29
N ILE A 48 5.11 9.18 13.83
CA ILE A 48 5.06 7.95 13.04
C ILE A 48 3.91 8.01 12.02
N ARG A 49 2.70 8.41 12.44
CA ARG A 49 1.55 8.58 11.53
C ARG A 49 1.82 9.56 10.40
N ARG A 50 2.43 10.71 10.70
CA ARG A 50 2.74 11.74 9.72
C ARG A 50 3.76 11.23 8.70
N LEU A 51 4.84 10.62 9.17
CA LEU A 51 5.91 10.10 8.32
C LEU A 51 5.41 8.96 7.41
N VAL A 52 4.59 8.05 7.95
CA VAL A 52 3.94 6.99 7.17
C VAL A 52 3.01 7.57 6.09
N ARG A 53 2.22 8.61 6.41
CA ARG A 53 1.32 9.26 5.44
C ARG A 53 2.08 9.97 4.32
N ILE A 54 3.21 10.60 4.65
CA ILE A 54 4.07 11.29 3.68
C ILE A 54 4.89 10.27 2.86
N GLY A 55 5.06 9.04 3.35
CA GLY A 55 5.91 8.04 2.72
C GLY A 55 7.39 8.35 2.93
N ARG A 56 7.77 8.78 4.14
CA ARG A 56 9.17 8.94 4.57
C ARG A 56 9.59 7.76 5.43
N GLN A 57 10.88 7.43 5.35
CA GLN A 57 11.52 6.45 6.23
C GLN A 57 11.51 6.96 7.68
N GLN A 58 11.44 6.03 8.64
CA GLN A 58 11.61 6.35 10.06
C GLN A 58 13.10 6.52 10.41
N GLU A 59 13.38 7.07 11.58
CA GLU A 59 14.76 7.30 12.03
C GLU A 59 15.34 6.07 12.74
N ASN A 60 14.50 5.24 13.36
CA ASN A 60 14.91 4.09 14.17
C ASN A 60 14.27 2.79 13.68
N ALA A 61 14.94 1.66 13.92
CA ALA A 61 14.42 0.32 13.63
C ALA A 61 13.11 0.01 14.37
N GLN A 62 12.96 0.47 15.62
CA GLN A 62 11.71 0.28 16.39
C GLN A 62 10.54 1.07 15.78
N ASP A 63 10.75 2.34 15.46
CA ASP A 63 9.73 3.18 14.82
C ASP A 63 9.37 2.66 13.42
N ALA A 64 10.36 2.14 12.68
CA ALA A 64 10.18 1.47 11.40
C ALA A 64 9.26 0.25 11.52
N ARG A 65 9.45 -0.61 12.53
CA ARG A 65 8.56 -1.75 12.81
C ARG A 65 7.15 -1.28 13.11
N LEU A 66 7.00 -0.26 13.96
CA LEU A 66 5.70 0.34 14.31
C LEU A 66 5.02 1.02 13.12
N ALA A 67 5.79 1.60 12.20
CA ALA A 67 5.28 2.24 11.00
C ALA A 67 4.70 1.22 10.01
N VAL A 68 5.41 0.11 9.80
CA VAL A 68 4.96 -1.00 8.94
C VAL A 68 3.71 -1.66 9.51
N SER A 69 3.71 -2.00 10.79
CA SER A 69 2.55 -2.59 11.47
C SER A 69 1.36 -1.63 11.55
N PHE A 70 1.61 -0.33 11.72
CA PHE A 70 0.55 0.69 11.62
C PHE A 70 -0.04 0.77 10.21
N ALA A 71 0.78 0.78 9.16
CA ALA A 71 0.31 0.83 7.78
C ALA A 71 -0.51 -0.42 7.41
N ALA A 72 -0.03 -1.59 7.83
CA ALA A 72 -0.74 -2.86 7.77
C ALA A 72 -2.10 -2.81 8.48
N TYR A 73 -2.11 -2.32 9.71
CA TYR A 73 -3.31 -2.18 10.53
C TYR A 73 -4.36 -1.23 9.92
N GLN A 74 -3.92 -0.15 9.27
CA GLN A 74 -4.82 0.76 8.57
C GLN A 74 -5.43 0.11 7.33
N ARG A 75 -4.63 -0.67 6.57
CA ARG A 75 -5.07 -1.35 5.35
C ARG A 75 -6.06 -2.49 5.63
N SER A 76 -5.93 -3.18 6.76
CA SER A 76 -6.79 -4.32 7.13
C SER A 76 -8.20 -3.93 7.59
N ARG A 77 -8.45 -2.65 7.88
CA ARG A 77 -9.74 -2.19 8.40
C ARG A 77 -10.85 -2.27 7.34
N PRO A 78 -12.05 -2.78 7.67
CA PRO A 78 -13.18 -2.82 6.74
C PRO A 78 -13.56 -1.44 6.19
N TRP A 79 -13.53 -0.40 7.05
CA TRP A 79 -13.83 0.97 6.62
C TRP A 79 -12.85 1.46 5.54
N TYR A 80 -11.58 1.03 5.56
CA TYR A 80 -10.61 1.44 4.54
C TYR A 80 -11.03 0.90 3.17
N ARG A 81 -11.49 -0.36 3.10
CA ARG A 81 -12.03 -0.96 1.87
C ARG A 81 -13.31 -0.26 1.41
N PHE A 82 -14.25 -0.02 2.32
CA PHE A 82 -15.49 0.70 2.02
C PHE A 82 -15.22 2.13 1.54
N PHE A 83 -14.27 2.83 2.15
CA PHE A 83 -13.87 4.17 1.73
C PHE A 83 -13.44 4.19 0.27
N TRP A 84 -12.55 3.27 -0.14
CA TRP A 84 -12.09 3.21 -1.53
C TRP A 84 -13.17 2.78 -2.51
N PHE A 85 -14.07 1.90 -2.10
CA PHE A 85 -15.24 1.50 -2.89
C PHE A 85 -16.17 2.71 -3.15
N TRP A 86 -16.46 3.48 -2.11
CA TRP A 86 -17.34 4.65 -2.19
C TRP A 86 -16.69 5.92 -2.71
N MET A 87 -15.36 6.00 -2.72
CA MET A 87 -14.65 7.20 -3.18
C MET A 87 -14.95 7.51 -4.64
N ILE A 88 -15.00 6.50 -5.53
CA ILE A 88 -15.27 6.70 -6.96
C ILE A 88 -16.67 7.30 -7.20
N PRO A 89 -17.78 6.69 -6.71
CA PRO A 89 -19.10 7.28 -6.92
C PRO A 89 -19.23 8.66 -6.28
N LEU A 90 -18.64 8.89 -5.09
CA LEU A 90 -18.64 10.22 -4.46
C LEU A 90 -17.84 11.26 -5.24
N PHE A 91 -16.71 10.87 -5.84
CA PHE A 91 -15.92 11.74 -6.70
C PHE A 91 -16.73 12.17 -7.93
N VAL A 92 -17.37 11.22 -8.62
CA VAL A 92 -18.20 11.51 -9.79
C VAL A 92 -19.38 12.41 -9.42
N ALA A 93 -20.09 12.10 -8.33
CA ALA A 93 -21.19 12.94 -7.84
C ALA A 93 -20.72 14.36 -7.49
N GLY A 94 -19.56 14.49 -6.82
CA GLY A 94 -18.97 15.78 -6.47
C GLY A 94 -18.56 16.62 -7.69
N VAL A 95 -18.02 15.98 -8.74
CA VAL A 95 -17.69 16.65 -10.00
C VAL A 95 -18.95 17.13 -10.72
N ILE A 96 -19.99 16.30 -10.81
CA ILE A 96 -21.28 16.69 -11.40
C ILE A 96 -21.89 17.87 -10.64
N ALA A 97 -21.90 17.80 -9.31
CA ALA A 97 -22.38 18.90 -8.46
C ALA A 97 -21.54 20.18 -8.67
N GLY A 98 -20.23 20.05 -8.87
CA GLY A 98 -19.35 21.19 -9.15
C GLY A 98 -19.68 21.90 -10.47
N PHE A 99 -20.05 21.16 -11.52
CA PHE A 99 -20.53 21.77 -12.77
C PHE A 99 -21.88 22.48 -12.59
N ALA A 100 -22.73 22.01 -11.68
CA ALA A 100 -24.06 22.58 -11.44
C ALA A 100 -24.07 23.79 -10.49
N LEU A 101 -23.17 23.82 -9.49
CA LEU A 101 -23.15 24.83 -8.43
C LEU A 101 -22.02 25.86 -8.60
N HIS A 102 -20.76 25.40 -8.61
CA HIS A 102 -19.60 26.28 -8.70
C HIS A 102 -18.32 25.49 -9.03
N PRO A 103 -17.47 25.97 -9.96
CA PRO A 103 -16.23 25.29 -10.35
C PRO A 103 -15.21 25.09 -9.22
N ILE A 104 -15.27 25.88 -8.13
CA ILE A 104 -14.38 25.72 -6.96
C ILE A 104 -14.57 24.34 -6.32
N ILE A 105 -15.79 23.80 -6.33
CA ILE A 105 -16.11 22.48 -5.78
C ILE A 105 -15.29 21.39 -6.48
N ILE A 106 -15.11 21.50 -7.80
CA ILE A 106 -14.29 20.55 -8.58
C ILE A 106 -12.86 20.55 -8.05
N GLY A 107 -12.28 21.73 -7.80
CA GLY A 107 -10.96 21.88 -7.22
C GLY A 107 -10.83 21.23 -5.84
N ILE A 108 -11.81 21.44 -4.97
CA ILE A 108 -11.85 20.82 -3.63
C ILE A 108 -11.91 19.28 -3.75
N VAL A 109 -12.83 18.77 -4.58
CA VAL A 109 -13.02 17.32 -4.78
C VAL A 109 -11.75 16.66 -5.31
N LEU A 110 -11.09 17.29 -6.31
CA LEU A 110 -9.80 16.84 -6.82
C LEU A 110 -8.71 16.86 -5.74
N ALA A 111 -8.64 17.92 -4.92
CA ALA A 111 -7.65 18.03 -3.86
C ALA A 111 -7.81 16.94 -2.80
N VAL A 112 -9.03 16.63 -2.33
CA VAL A 112 -9.19 15.56 -1.33
C VAL A 112 -8.94 14.18 -1.94
N CYS A 113 -9.33 13.94 -3.20
CA CYS A 113 -9.02 12.67 -3.87
C CYS A 113 -7.52 12.49 -4.09
N GLY A 114 -6.82 13.54 -4.53
CA GLY A 114 -5.36 13.54 -4.66
C GLY A 114 -4.70 13.23 -3.32
N ASN A 115 -5.10 13.90 -2.24
CA ASN A 115 -4.58 13.65 -0.90
C ASN A 115 -4.83 12.20 -0.43
N ALA A 116 -6.05 11.67 -0.65
CA ALA A 116 -6.38 10.29 -0.30
C ALA A 116 -5.49 9.27 -1.04
N VAL A 117 -5.23 9.50 -2.34
CA VAL A 117 -4.35 8.66 -3.15
C VAL A 117 -2.91 8.73 -2.65
N LEU A 118 -2.40 9.92 -2.32
CA LEU A 118 -1.05 10.09 -1.75
C LEU A 118 -0.91 9.32 -0.44
N VAL A 119 -1.89 9.43 0.46
CA VAL A 119 -1.89 8.67 1.73
C VAL A 119 -1.90 7.15 1.49
N ARG A 120 -2.70 6.65 0.54
CA ARG A 120 -2.68 5.23 0.16
C ARG A 120 -1.33 4.79 -0.39
N ARG A 121 -0.68 5.62 -1.19
CA ARG A 121 0.67 5.34 -1.69
C ARG A 121 1.68 5.32 -0.55
N GLY A 122 1.59 6.26 0.40
CA GLY A 122 2.41 6.27 1.62
C GLY A 122 2.26 4.96 2.41
N PHE A 123 1.02 4.53 2.66
CA PHE A 123 0.77 3.25 3.32
C PHE A 123 1.34 2.07 2.56
N SER A 124 1.16 2.01 1.23
CA SER A 124 1.62 0.88 0.41
C SER A 124 3.16 0.80 0.31
N LYS A 125 3.84 1.94 0.45
CA LYS A 125 5.30 2.04 0.38
C LYS A 125 5.99 1.87 1.73
N ALA A 126 5.25 1.90 2.85
CA ALA A 126 5.83 1.82 4.20
C ALA A 126 6.75 0.60 4.40
N ASP A 127 6.38 -0.54 3.81
CA ASP A 127 7.11 -1.80 3.93
C ASP A 127 8.47 -1.71 3.23
N TRP A 128 8.48 -1.29 1.95
CA TRP A 128 9.70 -1.10 1.15
C TRP A 128 10.58 0.05 1.67
N LEU A 129 9.97 1.15 2.12
CA LEU A 129 10.73 2.30 2.61
C LEU A 129 11.51 1.95 3.87
N ASN A 130 10.92 1.19 4.79
CA ASN A 130 11.58 0.87 6.06
C ASN A 130 12.42 -0.41 6.02
N GLU A 131 12.43 -1.14 4.90
CA GLU A 131 13.24 -2.35 4.69
C GLU A 131 14.72 -2.19 5.08
N PRO A 132 15.42 -1.07 4.75
CA PRO A 132 16.82 -0.88 5.14
C PRO A 132 17.07 -0.79 6.65
N LEU A 133 16.03 -0.44 7.44
CA LEU A 133 16.12 -0.33 8.90
C LEU A 133 15.65 -1.60 9.63
N LEU A 134 15.15 -2.58 8.87
CA LEU A 134 14.58 -3.83 9.37
C LEU A 134 15.44 -5.04 8.99
N GLY A 135 16.45 -4.85 8.14
CA GLY A 135 17.29 -5.90 7.55
C GLY A 135 18.59 -6.22 8.30
N ASP A 136 18.78 -5.70 9.52
CA ASP A 136 19.87 -6.09 10.43
C ASP A 136 19.44 -7.21 11.39
#